data_AF-A0A094KMI7-F1
#
_entry.id   AF-A0A094KMI7-F1
#
_cell.length_a   1.000
_cell.length_b   1.000
_cell.length_c   1.000
_cell.angle_alpha   90.00
_cell.angle_beta   90.00
_cell.angle_gamma   90.00
#
_symmetry.space_group_name_H-M   'P 1'
#
loop_
_entity.id
_entity.type
_entity.pdbx_description
1 polymer ?
#
loop_
_entity_poly.entity_id
_entity_poly.type
_entity_poly.pdbx_seq_one_letter_code
_entity_poly.pdbx_strand_id
1 'polypeptide(L)'
;MWTVVGEALSGSGRMFLEPLQSVGESLKWEKQKKAEWLGSSQQMESVSTWSPKFWRKDLEEKLIEHMMAQIPHFDSSGNTDETALKQHLSQLETMFLPSLEHRSGFFKEAGLLVTYARCCHASLSSHLSTLTESSNFSFSQCLLVYEWGLKMYKSETCLRPRQSPPHSFPLGVQCLAWIILKTEEKLLAAARVRVHEFYPSLPGKALKEAFDIGKPPCADAAVIQILTEKTEAAWHVSESLSVEVEAVCLEECLRFLE
;
A
#
# COMPACT_ATOMS: atom_id res chain seq x y z
N MET A 1 10.48 7.41 -28.52
CA MET A 1 10.77 7.11 -27.10
C MET A 1 9.64 6.31 -26.44
N TRP A 2 8.41 6.81 -26.39
CA TRP A 2 7.32 6.13 -25.67
C TRP A 2 6.88 4.80 -26.28
N THR A 3 6.89 4.67 -27.61
CA THR A 3 6.67 3.40 -28.29
C THR A 3 7.67 2.33 -27.85
N VAL A 4 8.95 2.69 -27.77
CA VAL A 4 10.03 1.81 -27.30
C VAL A 4 9.81 1.36 -25.85
N VAL A 5 9.39 2.28 -24.98
CA VAL A 5 9.10 1.96 -23.56
C VAL A 5 7.88 1.04 -23.48
N GLY A 6 6.81 1.30 -24.24
CA GLY A 6 5.63 0.45 -24.29
C GLY A 6 5.92 -0.97 -24.82
N GLU A 7 6.74 -1.09 -25.86
CA GLU A 7 7.16 -2.37 -26.44
C GLU A 7 8.08 -3.15 -25.50
N ALA A 8 9.03 -2.48 -24.84
CA ALA A 8 9.84 -3.04 -23.76
C ALA A 8 9.00 -3.60 -22.60
N LEU A 9 7.85 -2.99 -22.33
CA LEU A 9 6.93 -3.42 -21.29
C LEU A 9 5.94 -4.52 -21.74
N SER A 10 5.74 -4.67 -23.06
CA SER A 10 4.75 -5.59 -23.65
C SER A 10 5.38 -6.86 -24.24
N GLY A 11 6.68 -6.88 -24.51
CA GLY A 11 7.38 -7.96 -25.21
C GLY A 11 8.37 -8.75 -24.36
N SER A 12 8.58 -10.03 -24.73
CA SER A 12 9.69 -10.85 -24.25
C SER A 12 10.90 -10.68 -25.17
N GLY A 13 11.92 -9.91 -24.79
CA GLY A 13 13.18 -9.97 -25.52
C GLY A 13 14.19 -8.86 -25.26
N ARG A 14 15.47 -9.21 -25.38
CA ARG A 14 16.64 -8.32 -25.37
C ARG A 14 16.63 -7.27 -26.51
N MET A 15 15.70 -7.35 -27.47
CA MET A 15 15.61 -6.47 -28.63
C MET A 15 15.36 -5.00 -28.30
N PHE A 16 14.81 -4.67 -27.12
CA PHE A 16 14.53 -3.28 -26.73
C PHE A 16 15.58 -2.68 -25.77
N LEU A 17 16.67 -3.39 -25.47
CA LEU A 17 17.65 -2.96 -24.47
C LEU A 17 18.37 -1.69 -24.90
N GLU A 18 18.93 -1.69 -26.11
CA GLU A 18 19.66 -0.57 -26.68
C GLU A 18 18.76 0.68 -26.83
N PRO A 19 17.53 0.56 -27.35
CA PRO A 19 16.55 1.65 -27.31
C PRO A 19 16.27 2.20 -25.90
N LEU A 20 16.14 1.35 -24.86
CA LEU A 20 15.94 1.81 -23.47
C LEU A 20 17.19 2.42 -22.85
N GLN A 21 18.38 1.94 -23.20
CA GLN A 21 19.65 2.54 -22.78
C GLN A 21 19.75 3.97 -23.29
N SER A 22 19.35 4.23 -24.54
CA SER A 22 19.24 5.59 -25.09
C SER A 22 18.27 6.48 -24.28
N VAL A 23 17.15 5.92 -23.80
CA VAL A 23 16.23 6.63 -22.88
C VAL A 23 16.91 6.94 -21.55
N GLY A 24 17.62 5.96 -20.98
CA GLY A 24 18.40 6.13 -19.74
C GLY A 24 19.48 7.20 -19.86
N GLU A 25 20.21 7.22 -20.97
CA GLU A 25 21.23 8.23 -21.27
C GLU A 25 20.63 9.62 -21.47
N SER A 26 19.51 9.71 -22.19
CA SER A 26 18.76 10.96 -22.36
C SER A 26 18.31 11.54 -21.01
N LEU A 27 17.83 10.69 -20.10
CA LEU A 27 17.44 11.11 -18.75
C LEU A 27 18.63 11.52 -17.87
N LYS A 28 19.79 10.88 -18.04
CA LYS A 28 21.04 11.29 -17.38
C LYS A 28 21.48 12.66 -17.87
N TRP A 29 21.50 12.86 -19.19
CA TRP A 29 21.81 14.14 -19.82
C TRP A 29 20.85 15.24 -19.35
N GLU A 30 19.55 14.96 -19.30
CA GLU A 30 18.52 15.88 -18.81
C GLU A 30 18.76 16.26 -17.33
N LYS A 31 19.09 15.27 -16.48
CA LYS A 31 19.42 15.52 -15.07
C LYS A 31 20.65 16.43 -14.93
N GLN A 32 21.67 16.20 -15.75
CA GLN A 32 22.88 17.02 -15.76
C GLN A 32 22.55 18.46 -16.21
N LYS A 33 21.78 18.62 -17.30
CA LYS A 33 21.35 19.94 -17.78
C LYS A 33 20.50 20.69 -16.76
N LYS A 34 19.62 20.00 -16.04
CA LYS A 34 18.86 20.59 -14.94
C LYS A 34 19.78 21.09 -13.81
N ALA A 35 20.81 20.34 -13.46
CA ALA A 35 21.77 20.73 -12.43
C ALA A 35 22.64 21.93 -12.88
N GLU A 36 23.10 21.92 -14.13
CA GLU A 36 23.83 23.04 -14.74
C GLU A 36 22.97 24.32 -14.77
N TRP A 37 21.71 24.22 -15.18
CA TRP A 37 20.79 25.36 -15.21
C TRP A 37 20.46 25.90 -13.81
N LEU A 38 20.18 25.02 -12.84
CA LEU A 38 19.92 25.42 -11.46
C LEU A 38 21.15 26.04 -10.78
N GLY A 39 22.36 25.54 -11.09
CA GLY A 39 23.62 26.12 -10.62
C GLY A 39 23.99 27.45 -11.29
N SER A 40 23.50 27.69 -12.50
CA SER A 40 23.71 28.93 -13.27
C SER A 40 22.68 30.03 -12.98
N SER A 41 21.75 29.82 -12.05
CA SER A 41 20.68 30.77 -11.69
C SER A 41 21.19 32.10 -11.07
N GLN A 42 22.50 32.25 -10.89
CA GLN A 42 23.15 33.49 -10.50
C GLN A 42 23.73 34.30 -11.67
N GLN A 43 23.61 33.84 -12.93
CA GLN A 43 24.14 34.54 -14.10
C GLN A 43 23.08 34.71 -15.21
N MET A 44 22.63 35.96 -15.34
CA MET A 44 21.97 36.60 -16.48
C MET A 44 20.58 36.10 -16.92
N GLU A 45 19.62 37.02 -16.79
CA GLU A 45 18.39 37.08 -17.58
C GLU A 45 18.71 36.91 -19.07
N SER A 46 18.41 35.73 -19.62
CA SER A 46 18.35 35.52 -21.05
C SER A 46 16.95 35.05 -21.43
N VAL A 47 16.33 35.82 -22.32
CA VAL A 47 14.96 35.70 -22.84
C VAL A 47 14.86 34.46 -23.74
N SER A 48 14.89 33.28 -23.12
CA SER A 48 14.61 32.01 -23.77
C SER A 48 13.36 31.40 -23.13
N THR A 49 12.20 31.50 -23.81
CA THR A 49 10.98 30.75 -23.46
C THR A 49 11.13 29.23 -23.61
N TRP A 50 12.30 28.77 -24.02
CA TRP A 50 12.67 27.37 -24.09
C TRP A 50 12.94 26.83 -22.67
N SER A 51 11.86 26.42 -21.99
CA SER A 51 11.99 25.51 -20.86
C SER A 51 12.28 24.10 -21.40
N PRO A 52 13.32 23.40 -20.89
CA PRO A 52 13.49 21.99 -21.20
C PRO A 52 12.24 21.24 -20.71
N LYS A 53 11.50 20.60 -21.62
CA LYS A 53 10.49 19.62 -21.19
C LYS A 53 11.23 18.50 -20.49
N PHE A 54 10.86 18.24 -19.23
CA PHE A 54 11.50 17.21 -18.42
C PHE A 54 10.79 15.87 -18.65
N TRP A 55 11.39 15.01 -19.46
CA TRP A 55 10.76 13.79 -19.97
C TRP A 55 10.62 12.69 -18.91
N ARG A 56 11.28 12.87 -17.76
CA ARG A 56 11.20 11.92 -16.64
C ARG A 56 9.77 11.73 -16.13
N LYS A 57 9.01 12.81 -16.00
CA LYS A 57 7.64 12.74 -15.47
C LYS A 57 6.73 11.97 -16.42
N ASP A 58 6.84 12.26 -17.71
CA ASP A 58 6.11 11.57 -18.78
C ASP A 58 6.47 10.07 -18.83
N LEU A 59 7.74 9.71 -18.59
CA LEU A 59 8.16 8.31 -18.48
C LEU A 59 7.52 7.63 -17.27
N GLU A 60 7.53 8.30 -16.12
CA GLU A 60 6.92 7.75 -14.90
C GLU A 60 5.42 7.53 -15.08
N GLU A 61 4.72 8.49 -15.68
CA GLU A 61 3.29 8.40 -15.97
C GLU A 61 2.99 7.20 -16.88
N LYS A 62 3.73 7.04 -17.99
CA LYS A 62 3.55 5.91 -18.91
C LYS A 62 3.87 4.56 -18.25
N LEU A 63 4.90 4.49 -17.41
CA LEU A 63 5.22 3.28 -16.65
C LEU A 63 4.10 2.95 -15.67
N ILE A 64 3.59 3.94 -14.95
CA ILE A 64 2.49 3.77 -13.99
C ILE A 64 1.23 3.30 -14.70
N GLU A 65 0.82 3.95 -15.80
CA GLU A 65 -0.33 3.53 -16.62
C GLU A 65 -0.22 2.07 -17.07
N HIS A 66 0.95 1.69 -17.60
CA HIS A 66 1.18 0.33 -18.08
C HIS A 66 1.18 -0.72 -16.95
N MET A 67 1.73 -0.37 -15.79
CA MET A 67 1.73 -1.25 -14.62
C MET A 67 0.31 -1.39 -14.06
N MET A 68 -0.44 -0.29 -13.91
CA MET A 68 -1.83 -0.31 -13.47
C MET A 68 -2.71 -1.15 -14.40
N ALA A 69 -2.48 -1.12 -15.72
CA ALA A 69 -3.22 -1.95 -16.68
C ALA A 69 -2.95 -3.46 -16.55
N GLN A 70 -1.83 -3.85 -15.92
CA GLN A 70 -1.50 -5.26 -15.66
C GLN A 70 -1.93 -5.74 -14.29
N ILE A 71 -2.33 -4.83 -13.40
CA ILE A 71 -2.87 -5.22 -12.10
C ILE A 71 -4.21 -5.94 -12.36
N PRO A 72 -4.41 -7.15 -11.81
CA PRO A 72 -5.67 -7.85 -11.92
C PRO A 72 -6.83 -6.96 -11.49
N HIS A 73 -7.95 -7.03 -12.21
CA HIS A 73 -9.13 -6.28 -11.81
C HIS A 73 -9.77 -6.91 -10.56
N PHE A 74 -10.23 -6.06 -9.63
CA PHE A 74 -10.94 -6.50 -8.45
C PHE A 74 -12.45 -6.27 -8.62
N ASP A 75 -13.16 -7.32 -9.02
CA ASP A 75 -14.62 -7.32 -9.10
C ASP A 75 -15.23 -7.61 -7.72
N SER A 76 -15.56 -6.56 -6.96
CA SER A 76 -16.35 -6.70 -5.73
C SER A 76 -17.82 -6.88 -6.08
N SER A 77 -18.30 -8.13 -6.04
CA SER A 77 -19.72 -8.44 -6.04
C SER A 77 -20.10 -8.99 -4.66
N GLY A 78 -21.04 -8.30 -4.00
CA GLY A 78 -21.26 -8.40 -2.56
C GLY A 78 -21.52 -9.82 -2.01
N ASN A 79 -21.07 -10.02 -0.77
CA ASN A 79 -21.08 -11.24 0.06
C ASN A 79 -19.88 -12.19 -0.12
N THR A 80 -19.15 -12.09 -1.24
CA THR A 80 -17.96 -12.90 -1.54
C THR A 80 -16.65 -12.13 -1.27
N ASP A 81 -16.74 -10.97 -0.62
CA ASP A 81 -15.71 -9.93 -0.67
C ASP A 81 -14.39 -10.30 0.05
N GLU A 82 -14.41 -11.12 1.10
CA GLU A 82 -13.16 -11.57 1.75
C GLU A 82 -12.42 -12.64 0.95
N THR A 83 -13.13 -13.63 0.41
CA THR A 83 -12.52 -14.69 -0.40
C THR A 83 -12.02 -14.12 -1.72
N ALA A 84 -12.80 -13.20 -2.32
CA ALA A 84 -12.37 -12.44 -3.48
C ALA A 84 -11.14 -11.59 -3.18
N LEU A 85 -11.10 -10.91 -2.02
CA LEU A 85 -9.93 -10.12 -1.59
C LEU A 85 -8.70 -11.00 -1.37
N LYS A 86 -8.83 -12.16 -0.70
CA LYS A 86 -7.74 -13.13 -0.54
C LYS A 86 -7.22 -13.62 -1.89
N GLN A 87 -8.13 -13.98 -2.79
CA GLN A 87 -7.77 -14.42 -4.14
C GLN A 87 -7.05 -13.30 -4.89
N HIS A 88 -7.56 -12.08 -4.81
CA HIS A 88 -6.95 -10.90 -5.44
C HIS A 88 -5.56 -10.59 -4.90
N LEU A 89 -5.37 -10.59 -3.58
CA LEU A 89 -4.06 -10.43 -2.95
C LEU A 89 -3.10 -11.56 -3.35
N SER A 90 -3.60 -12.78 -3.51
CA SER A 90 -2.83 -13.92 -4.02
C SER A 90 -2.46 -13.74 -5.50
N GLN A 91 -3.34 -13.18 -6.32
CA GLN A 91 -3.04 -12.86 -7.73
C GLN A 91 -1.99 -11.76 -7.84
N LEU A 92 -2.02 -10.75 -6.96
CA LEU A 92 -0.96 -9.74 -6.87
C LEU A 92 0.39 -10.41 -6.51
N GLU A 93 0.39 -11.32 -5.54
CA GLU A 93 1.57 -12.05 -5.10
C GLU A 93 2.16 -12.97 -6.18
N THR A 94 1.31 -13.66 -6.94
CA THR A 94 1.73 -14.75 -7.83
C THR A 94 1.87 -14.34 -9.30
N MET A 95 1.17 -13.29 -9.75
CA MET A 95 1.22 -12.85 -11.16
C MET A 95 1.86 -11.47 -11.29
N PHE A 96 1.37 -10.49 -10.55
CA PHE A 96 1.82 -9.11 -10.71
C PHE A 96 3.27 -8.93 -10.23
N LEU A 97 3.56 -9.29 -8.98
CA LEU A 97 4.91 -9.10 -8.42
C LEU A 97 6.02 -9.84 -9.19
N PRO A 98 5.86 -11.14 -9.56
CA PRO A 98 6.87 -11.82 -10.36
C PRO A 98 7.07 -11.21 -11.75
N SER A 99 6.02 -10.65 -12.36
CA SER A 99 6.13 -9.96 -13.65
C SER A 99 6.98 -8.70 -13.56
N LEU A 100 6.92 -7.98 -12.44
CA LEU A 100 7.73 -6.80 -12.19
C LEU A 100 9.20 -7.19 -11.97
N GLU A 101 9.44 -8.24 -11.19
CA GLU A 101 10.81 -8.72 -10.93
C GLU A 101 11.48 -9.25 -12.21
N HIS A 102 10.74 -9.98 -13.04
CA HIS A 102 11.27 -10.48 -14.31
C HIS A 102 11.80 -9.36 -15.22
N ARG A 103 11.14 -8.19 -15.20
CA ARG A 103 11.52 -7.02 -16.00
C ARG A 103 12.56 -6.14 -15.31
N SER A 104 12.80 -6.31 -14.01
CA SER A 104 13.73 -5.49 -13.22
C SER A 104 15.15 -5.51 -13.80
N GLY A 105 15.63 -6.68 -14.22
CA GLY A 105 16.94 -6.86 -14.82
C GLY A 105 17.14 -6.04 -16.10
N PHE A 106 16.09 -5.93 -16.91
CA PHE A 106 16.12 -5.17 -18.15
C PHE A 106 16.23 -3.65 -17.91
N PHE A 107 15.43 -3.13 -16.97
CA PHE A 107 15.51 -1.72 -16.58
C PHE A 107 16.81 -1.41 -15.82
N LYS A 108 17.41 -2.39 -15.14
CA LYS A 108 18.75 -2.29 -14.56
C LYS A 108 19.82 -2.12 -15.63
N GLU A 109 19.82 -2.96 -16.66
CA GLU A 109 20.74 -2.86 -17.79
C GLU A 109 20.56 -1.55 -18.59
N ALA A 110 19.35 -0.99 -18.60
CA ALA A 110 19.05 0.33 -19.19
C ALA A 110 19.41 1.53 -18.29
N GLY A 111 19.87 1.32 -17.05
CA GLY A 111 20.13 2.41 -16.09
C GLY A 111 18.86 3.12 -15.59
N LEU A 112 17.71 2.48 -15.72
CA LEU A 112 16.38 2.99 -15.37
C LEU A 112 15.76 2.31 -14.14
N LEU A 113 16.47 1.39 -13.48
CA LEU A 113 15.97 0.60 -12.35
C LEU A 113 15.31 1.45 -11.25
N VAL A 114 15.91 2.60 -10.90
CA VAL A 114 15.36 3.49 -9.85
C VAL A 114 14.01 4.07 -10.26
N THR A 115 13.86 4.47 -11.52
CA THR A 115 12.58 4.97 -12.05
C THR A 115 11.56 3.84 -12.12
N TYR A 116 11.97 2.68 -12.65
CA TYR A 116 11.13 1.50 -12.76
C TYR A 116 10.58 1.05 -11.40
N ALA A 117 11.46 0.87 -10.41
CA ALA A 117 11.07 0.45 -9.06
C ALA A 117 10.11 1.45 -8.39
N ARG A 118 10.32 2.75 -8.61
CA ARG A 118 9.41 3.80 -8.11
C ARG A 118 8.04 3.76 -8.78
N CYS A 119 7.95 3.48 -10.07
CA CYS A 119 6.67 3.32 -10.75
C CYS A 119 5.93 2.06 -10.28
N CYS A 120 6.64 0.92 -10.12
CA CYS A 120 6.07 -0.32 -9.58
C CYS A 120 5.41 -0.06 -8.21
N HIS A 121 6.14 0.64 -7.36
CA HIS A 121 5.70 1.09 -6.05
C HIS A 121 4.47 2.00 -6.10
N ALA A 122 4.51 3.05 -6.92
CA ALA A 122 3.40 3.99 -7.05
C ALA A 122 2.12 3.30 -7.52
N SER A 123 2.22 2.37 -8.48
CA SER A 123 1.09 1.60 -8.99
C SER A 123 0.50 0.68 -7.91
N LEU A 124 1.34 -0.09 -7.20
CA LEU A 124 0.86 -1.00 -6.17
C LEU A 124 0.23 -0.25 -4.98
N SER A 125 0.86 0.85 -4.55
CA SER A 125 0.33 1.70 -3.48
C SER A 125 -1.01 2.32 -3.87
N SER A 126 -1.12 2.85 -5.09
CA SER A 126 -2.36 3.43 -5.60
C SER A 126 -3.49 2.40 -5.59
N HIS A 127 -3.22 1.20 -6.10
CA HIS A 127 -4.20 0.12 -6.15
C HIS A 127 -4.69 -0.31 -4.76
N LEU A 128 -3.77 -0.54 -3.82
CA LEU A 128 -4.13 -0.93 -2.45
C LEU A 128 -4.87 0.19 -1.70
N SER A 129 -4.52 1.46 -1.96
CA SER A 129 -5.31 2.59 -1.47
C SER A 129 -6.73 2.52 -1.98
N THR A 130 -6.96 2.36 -3.30
CA THR A 130 -8.30 2.24 -3.89
C THR A 130 -9.09 1.07 -3.31
N LEU A 131 -8.44 -0.09 -3.11
CA LEU A 131 -9.09 -1.28 -2.52
C LEU A 131 -9.63 -0.99 -1.11
N THR A 132 -8.88 -0.22 -0.31
CA THR A 132 -9.25 0.06 1.08
C THR A 132 -10.09 1.33 1.25
N GLU A 133 -10.23 2.18 0.22
CA GLU A 133 -10.89 3.50 0.30
C GLU A 133 -12.41 3.43 0.40
N SER A 134 -13.02 2.28 0.11
CA SER A 134 -14.46 2.08 0.26
C SER A 134 -14.91 2.27 1.72
N SER A 135 -15.99 3.03 1.93
CA SER A 135 -16.56 3.30 3.26
C SER A 135 -17.12 2.06 3.97
N ASN A 136 -17.18 0.92 3.28
CA ASN A 136 -17.76 -0.34 3.75
C ASN A 136 -16.71 -1.44 3.99
N PHE A 137 -15.42 -1.11 3.93
CA PHE A 137 -14.34 -2.09 4.15
C PHE A 137 -14.37 -2.58 5.60
N SER A 138 -14.56 -3.89 5.80
CA SER A 138 -14.74 -4.49 7.14
C SER A 138 -13.42 -4.59 7.91
N PHE A 139 -13.51 -4.82 9.23
CA PHE A 139 -12.34 -5.08 10.08
C PHE A 139 -11.52 -6.28 9.58
N SER A 140 -12.18 -7.38 9.21
CA SER A 140 -11.53 -8.57 8.68
C SER A 140 -10.86 -8.33 7.33
N GLN A 141 -11.46 -7.52 6.45
CA GLN A 141 -10.85 -7.12 5.19
C GLN A 141 -9.63 -6.22 5.39
N CYS A 142 -9.71 -5.23 6.31
CA CYS A 142 -8.56 -4.43 6.73
C CYS A 142 -7.43 -5.33 7.24
N LEU A 143 -7.76 -6.30 8.10
CA LEU A 143 -6.79 -7.22 8.69
C LEU A 143 -6.09 -8.07 7.61
N LEU A 144 -6.81 -8.53 6.59
CA LEU A 144 -6.22 -9.27 5.46
C LEU A 144 -5.23 -8.44 4.64
N VAL A 145 -5.56 -7.18 4.35
CA VAL A 145 -4.63 -6.28 3.63
C VAL A 145 -3.42 -5.94 4.50
N TYR A 146 -3.63 -5.75 5.81
CA TYR A 146 -2.55 -5.50 6.77
C TYR A 146 -1.60 -6.69 6.86
N GLU A 147 -2.13 -7.89 7.03
CA GLU A 147 -1.36 -9.14 7.09
C GLU A 147 -0.54 -9.34 5.81
N TRP A 148 -1.18 -9.18 4.65
CA TRP A 148 -0.49 -9.27 3.37
C TRP A 148 0.62 -8.22 3.24
N GLY A 149 0.34 -6.96 3.58
CA GLY A 149 1.33 -5.87 3.56
C GLY A 149 2.51 -6.12 4.49
N LEU A 150 2.24 -6.62 5.70
CA LEU A 150 3.26 -6.98 6.69
C LEU A 150 4.11 -8.16 6.22
N LYS A 151 3.51 -9.19 5.61
CA LYS A 151 4.22 -10.32 4.99
C LYS A 151 5.16 -9.84 3.89
N MET A 152 4.68 -8.96 3.02
CA MET A 152 5.49 -8.38 1.94
C MET A 152 6.62 -7.53 2.49
N TYR A 153 6.36 -6.68 3.48
CA TYR A 153 7.35 -5.84 4.14
C TYR A 153 8.46 -6.66 4.79
N LYS A 154 8.09 -7.72 5.52
CA LYS A 154 9.06 -8.66 6.13
C LYS A 154 9.89 -9.35 5.06
N SER A 155 9.26 -9.78 3.96
CA SER A 155 9.98 -10.44 2.86
C SER A 155 11.00 -9.52 2.18
N GLU A 156 10.66 -8.25 1.94
CA GLU A 156 11.59 -7.26 1.37
C GLU A 156 12.71 -6.86 2.32
N THR A 157 12.44 -6.80 3.63
CA THR A 157 13.42 -6.39 4.65
C THR A 157 14.33 -7.54 5.09
N CYS A 158 13.86 -8.78 5.11
CA CYS A 158 14.64 -9.98 5.48
C CYS A 158 15.59 -10.46 4.39
N LEU A 159 15.34 -10.15 3.11
CA LEU A 159 16.24 -10.50 1.99
C LEU A 159 17.47 -9.58 1.88
N ARG A 160 17.63 -8.58 2.77
CA ARG A 160 18.75 -7.64 2.73
C ARG A 160 19.92 -8.09 3.62
N PRO A 161 21.15 -8.20 3.10
CA PRO A 161 22.33 -8.35 3.95
C PRO A 161 22.45 -7.17 4.91
N ARG A 162 22.72 -7.45 6.19
CA ARG A 162 22.79 -6.52 7.34
C ARG A 162 23.80 -5.35 7.22
N GLN A 163 24.40 -5.12 6.05
CA GLN A 163 25.51 -4.19 5.83
C GLN A 163 25.15 -2.92 5.03
N SER A 164 23.87 -2.63 4.80
CA SER A 164 23.48 -1.39 4.12
C SER A 164 23.24 -0.24 5.11
N PRO A 165 23.62 1.01 4.79
CA PRO A 165 23.36 2.16 5.66
C PRO A 165 21.87 2.35 5.96
N PRO A 166 21.48 2.74 7.18
CA PRO A 166 20.08 2.86 7.62
C PRO A 166 19.30 4.03 6.99
N HIS A 167 19.89 4.78 6.05
CA HIS A 167 19.31 6.01 5.48
C HIS A 167 18.79 5.88 4.05
N SER A 168 18.80 4.67 3.48
CA SER A 168 18.11 4.39 2.22
C SER A 168 17.26 3.13 2.38
N PHE A 169 16.09 3.29 2.99
CA PHE A 169 15.03 2.31 2.77
C PHE A 169 14.69 2.35 1.28
N PRO A 170 14.69 1.20 0.57
CA PRO A 170 14.14 1.14 -0.77
C PRO A 170 12.73 1.73 -0.73
N LEU A 171 12.34 2.49 -1.76
CA LEU A 171 11.03 3.13 -1.82
C LEU A 171 9.91 2.09 -1.56
N GLY A 172 10.08 0.85 -2.05
CA GLY A 172 9.24 -0.35 -1.76
C GLY A 172 8.82 -0.46 -0.30
N VAL A 173 9.81 -0.54 0.59
CA VAL A 173 9.66 -0.58 2.04
C VAL A 173 8.90 0.63 2.59
N GLN A 174 9.09 1.82 1.99
CA GLN A 174 8.40 3.03 2.44
C GLN A 174 6.91 3.05 2.08
N CYS A 175 6.46 2.57 0.91
CA CYS A 175 5.00 2.45 0.72
C CYS A 175 4.41 1.20 1.33
N LEU A 176 5.13 0.09 1.47
CA LEU A 176 4.63 -1.01 2.29
C LEU A 176 4.41 -0.54 3.72
N ALA A 177 5.34 0.25 4.29
CA ALA A 177 5.12 0.90 5.58
C ALA A 177 3.94 1.89 5.56
N TRP A 178 3.77 2.68 4.50
CA TRP A 178 2.63 3.60 4.37
C TRP A 178 1.29 2.87 4.24
N ILE A 179 1.23 1.78 3.46
CA ILE A 179 0.07 0.92 3.30
C ILE A 179 -0.26 0.28 4.64
N ILE A 180 0.73 -0.32 5.31
CA ILE A 180 0.57 -0.90 6.66
C ILE A 180 -0.03 0.16 7.60
N LEU A 181 0.57 1.35 7.67
CA LEU A 181 0.12 2.42 8.54
C LEU A 181 -1.29 2.93 8.18
N LYS A 182 -1.62 3.08 6.89
CA LYS A 182 -2.95 3.52 6.45
C LYS A 182 -4.01 2.45 6.65
N THR A 183 -3.66 1.18 6.47
CA THR A 183 -4.54 0.07 6.77
C THR A 183 -4.71 -0.10 8.27
N GLU A 184 -3.68 0.16 9.09
CA GLU A 184 -3.74 0.18 10.55
C GLU A 184 -4.72 1.26 11.04
N GLU A 185 -4.58 2.50 10.57
CA GLU A 185 -5.51 3.59 10.87
C GLU A 185 -6.97 3.18 10.57
N LYS A 186 -7.21 2.56 9.42
CA LYS A 186 -8.55 2.07 9.02
C LYS A 186 -9.00 0.89 9.86
N LEU A 187 -8.10 -0.01 10.24
CA LEU A 187 -8.38 -1.16 11.07
C LEU A 187 -8.79 -0.71 12.47
N LEU A 188 -8.06 0.24 13.06
CA LEU A 188 -8.40 0.86 14.34
C LEU A 188 -9.72 1.64 14.24
N ALA A 189 -9.99 2.33 13.13
CA ALA A 189 -11.29 2.95 12.91
C ALA A 189 -12.42 1.91 12.82
N ALA A 190 -12.23 0.80 12.11
CA ALA A 190 -13.19 -0.30 12.03
C ALA A 190 -13.34 -1.07 13.35
N ALA A 191 -12.32 -1.03 14.21
CA ALA A 191 -12.39 -1.52 15.59
C ALA A 191 -13.30 -0.62 16.43
N ARG A 192 -13.22 0.71 16.27
CA ARG A 192 -14.10 1.71 16.92
C ARG A 192 -15.57 1.60 16.46
N VAL A 193 -15.79 1.51 15.15
CA VAL A 193 -17.10 1.81 14.53
C VAL A 193 -18.24 0.82 14.84
N ARG A 194 -18.05 -0.24 15.62
CA ARG A 194 -19.09 -1.28 15.76
C ARG A 194 -19.33 -1.81 17.16
N VAL A 195 -19.55 -0.92 18.13
CA VAL A 195 -20.44 -1.25 19.27
C VAL A 195 -21.87 -0.80 18.95
N HIS A 196 -22.03 0.35 18.28
CA HIS A 196 -23.32 0.95 17.94
C HIS A 196 -24.07 0.26 16.78
N GLU A 197 -23.39 -0.21 15.73
CA GLU A 197 -24.03 -0.88 14.57
C GLU A 197 -24.58 -2.27 14.89
N PHE A 198 -23.95 -3.01 15.81
CA PHE A 198 -24.41 -4.37 16.16
C PHE A 198 -25.61 -4.37 17.10
N TYR A 199 -25.89 -3.24 17.75
CA TYR A 199 -27.09 -3.09 18.57
C TYR A 199 -27.76 -1.73 18.37
N PRO A 200 -28.50 -1.53 17.26
CA PRO A 200 -29.41 -0.39 17.11
C PRO A 200 -30.54 -0.37 18.16
N SER A 201 -30.65 -1.43 18.97
CA SER A 201 -31.65 -1.63 20.02
C SER A 201 -31.07 -1.90 21.41
N LEU A 202 -29.74 -1.88 21.65
CA LEU A 202 -29.26 -1.84 23.03
C LEU A 202 -29.35 -0.38 23.51
N PRO A 203 -30.28 -0.02 24.40
CA PRO A 203 -30.15 1.23 25.12
C PRO A 203 -28.82 1.17 25.88
N GLY A 204 -28.09 2.29 26.03
CA GLY A 204 -26.83 2.36 26.79
C GLY A 204 -26.92 1.74 28.21
N LYS A 205 -28.14 1.56 28.73
CA LYS A 205 -28.44 0.72 29.89
C LYS A 205 -27.94 -0.72 29.82
N ALA A 206 -27.94 -1.40 28.67
CA ALA A 206 -27.57 -2.82 28.60
C ALA A 206 -26.06 -3.06 28.59
N LEU A 207 -25.27 -2.14 28.03
CA LEU A 207 -23.81 -2.10 28.24
C LEU A 207 -23.50 -1.72 29.69
N LYS A 208 -24.19 -0.71 30.25
CA LYS A 208 -24.07 -0.35 31.66
C LYS A 208 -24.45 -1.50 32.61
N GLU A 209 -25.48 -2.27 32.28
CA GLU A 209 -25.90 -3.45 33.01
C GLU A 209 -24.94 -4.63 32.85
N ALA A 210 -24.22 -4.72 31.72
CA ALA A 210 -23.19 -5.73 31.47
C ALA A 210 -21.89 -5.49 32.24
N PHE A 211 -21.64 -4.24 32.66
CA PHE A 211 -20.52 -3.86 33.51
C PHE A 211 -20.96 -3.58 34.97
N ASP A 212 -22.25 -3.74 35.30
CA ASP A 212 -22.76 -3.64 36.67
C ASP A 212 -22.50 -4.95 37.43
N ILE A 213 -21.77 -4.85 38.53
CA ILE A 213 -21.41 -5.98 39.40
C ILE A 213 -22.68 -6.47 40.12
N GLY A 214 -23.44 -7.40 39.51
CA GLY A 214 -24.60 -8.04 40.14
C GLY A 214 -25.72 -8.60 39.25
N LYS A 215 -25.67 -8.49 37.91
CA LYS A 215 -26.68 -9.04 36.99
C LYS A 215 -26.21 -10.28 36.21
N PRO A 216 -27.12 -11.14 35.72
CA PRO A 216 -26.76 -12.35 34.96
C PRO A 216 -26.34 -12.06 33.50
N PRO A 217 -25.46 -12.88 32.89
CA PRO A 217 -24.40 -12.42 31.97
C PRO A 217 -24.72 -12.45 30.47
N CYS A 218 -26.01 -12.50 30.08
CA CYS A 218 -26.37 -12.82 28.70
C CYS A 218 -26.02 -11.73 27.65
N ALA A 219 -25.91 -10.45 28.05
CA ALA A 219 -25.44 -9.38 27.15
C ALA A 219 -23.90 -9.21 27.23
N ASP A 220 -23.33 -9.50 28.39
CA ASP A 220 -21.92 -9.41 28.75
C ASP A 220 -21.09 -10.35 27.88
N ALA A 221 -21.56 -11.59 27.70
CA ALA A 221 -20.86 -12.60 26.92
C ALA A 221 -20.68 -12.22 25.45
N ALA A 222 -21.68 -11.58 24.82
CA ALA A 222 -21.62 -11.24 23.40
C ALA A 222 -20.65 -10.08 23.11
N VAL A 223 -20.64 -9.04 23.97
CA VAL A 223 -19.69 -7.93 23.86
C VAL A 223 -18.27 -8.42 24.12
N ILE A 224 -18.07 -9.18 25.21
CA ILE A 224 -16.77 -9.77 25.54
C ILE A 224 -16.30 -10.68 24.42
N GLN A 225 -17.18 -11.50 23.83
CA GLN A 225 -16.84 -12.39 22.73
C GLN A 225 -16.39 -11.61 21.49
N ILE A 226 -17.09 -10.56 21.06
CA ILE A 226 -16.70 -9.76 19.89
C ILE A 226 -15.35 -9.05 20.12
N LEU A 227 -15.13 -8.50 21.33
CA LEU A 227 -13.87 -7.88 21.71
C LEU A 227 -12.71 -8.89 21.67
N THR A 228 -12.97 -10.08 22.22
CA THR A 228 -12.02 -11.19 22.24
C THR A 228 -11.70 -11.64 20.82
N GLU A 229 -12.70 -11.87 19.98
CA GLU A 229 -12.54 -12.30 18.58
C GLU A 229 -11.72 -11.29 17.77
N LYS A 230 -11.96 -9.99 17.93
CA LYS A 230 -11.17 -8.95 17.22
C LYS A 230 -9.72 -8.88 17.71
N THR A 231 -9.51 -8.99 19.01
CA THR A 231 -8.19 -8.92 19.63
C THR A 231 -7.37 -10.17 19.29
N GLU A 232 -7.98 -11.35 19.34
CA GLU A 232 -7.36 -12.61 18.92
C GLU A 232 -7.02 -12.60 17.44
N ALA A 233 -7.94 -12.12 16.58
CA ALA A 233 -7.67 -11.98 15.15
C ALA A 233 -6.48 -11.03 14.87
N ALA A 234 -6.40 -9.89 15.56
CA ALA A 234 -5.27 -8.99 15.46
C ALA A 234 -3.96 -9.62 15.99
N TRP A 235 -4.04 -10.36 17.09
CA TRP A 235 -2.90 -11.04 17.73
C TRP A 235 -2.27 -12.08 16.83
N HIS A 236 -3.08 -12.84 16.09
CA HIS A 236 -2.59 -13.80 15.08
C HIS A 236 -1.75 -13.14 13.97
N VAL A 237 -1.91 -11.84 13.74
CA VAL A 237 -1.16 -11.08 12.73
C VAL A 237 0.04 -10.33 13.33
N SER A 238 -0.18 -9.60 14.44
CA SER A 238 0.87 -8.88 15.17
C SER A 238 0.46 -8.60 16.62
N GLU A 239 1.35 -8.88 17.57
CA GLU A 239 1.17 -8.53 18.98
C GLU A 239 1.04 -7.02 19.21
N SER A 240 1.76 -6.19 18.44
CA SER A 240 1.61 -4.73 18.53
C SER A 240 0.21 -4.27 18.12
N LEU A 241 -0.33 -4.88 17.06
CA LEU A 241 -1.65 -4.56 16.55
C LEU A 241 -2.75 -4.99 17.53
N SER A 242 -2.60 -6.13 18.20
CA SER A 242 -3.58 -6.58 19.18
C SER A 242 -3.70 -5.63 20.36
N VAL A 243 -2.58 -5.11 20.85
CA VAL A 243 -2.59 -4.12 21.96
C VAL A 243 -3.32 -2.85 21.55
N GLU A 244 -3.11 -2.36 20.33
CA GLU A 244 -3.79 -1.16 19.84
C GLU A 244 -5.28 -1.38 19.58
N VAL A 245 -5.66 -2.53 19.02
CA VAL A 245 -7.06 -2.92 18.81
C VAL A 245 -7.79 -3.05 20.15
N GLU A 246 -7.18 -3.73 21.12
CA GLU A 246 -7.73 -3.90 22.47
C GLU A 246 -7.93 -2.54 23.15
N ALA A 247 -6.91 -1.67 23.14
CA ALA A 247 -7.00 -0.35 23.74
C ALA A 247 -8.12 0.51 23.13
N VAL A 248 -8.22 0.52 21.80
CA VAL A 248 -9.24 1.28 21.07
C VAL A 248 -10.64 0.74 21.35
N CYS A 249 -10.82 -0.58 21.43
CA CYS A 249 -12.10 -1.16 21.74
C CYS A 249 -12.53 -0.90 23.20
N LEU A 250 -11.60 -0.99 24.16
CA LEU A 250 -11.86 -0.67 25.56
C LEU A 250 -12.21 0.82 25.76
N GLU A 251 -11.51 1.72 25.07
CA GLU A 251 -11.82 3.16 25.12
C GLU A 251 -13.24 3.44 24.62
N GLU A 252 -13.67 2.78 23.55
CA GLU A 252 -15.04 2.92 23.05
C GLU A 252 -16.06 2.36 24.06
N CYS A 253 -15.80 1.20 24.67
CA CYS A 253 -16.63 0.66 25.74
C CYS A 253 -16.76 1.63 26.93
N LEU A 254 -15.67 2.28 27.34
CA LEU A 254 -15.70 3.28 28.41
C LEU A 254 -16.56 4.49 28.03
N ARG A 255 -16.41 5.03 26.82
CA ARG A 255 -17.24 6.15 26.33
C ARG A 255 -18.74 5.82 26.31
N PHE A 256 -19.10 4.56 26.11
CA PHE A 256 -20.50 4.12 26.16
C PHE A 256 -21.06 4.00 27.59
N LEU A 257 -20.19 3.85 28.60
CA LEU A 257 -20.59 3.69 30.00
C LEU A 257 -20.72 5.02 30.76
N GLU A 258 -19.98 6.04 30.29
CA GLU A 258 -20.04 7.44 30.75
C GLU A 258 -21.33 8.15 30.32
#